data_AF-A0A965YK57-F1
#
_entry.id   AF-A0A965YK57-F1
#
_cell.length_a   1.000
_cell.length_b   1.000
_cell.length_c   1.000
_cell.angle_alpha   90.00
_cell.angle_beta   90.00
_cell.angle_gamma   90.00
#
_symmetry.space_group_name_H-M   'P 1'
#
loop_
_entity.id
_entity.type
_entity.pdbx_description
1 polymer ?
#
loop_
_entity_poly.entity_id
_entity_poly.type
_entity_poly.pdbx_seq_one_letter_code
_entity_poly.pdbx_strand_id
1 'polypeptide(L)'
;MISSPSEVELRVFENNIEWKLESSIVWNHLIAIPSKLSDLEDDATHRLITDTERIKWDESYSWGDHAGIYSPLNHNHSNLYEPLGLALQLLSQHNSAFEHSLIASALQTETDPIFTASAAFSITALNISGWNEAHSWGDHAGLYSLLSHNHNTDYETIGSAAEALNTHNVAFDHSLISSALQSETDPIFTAWDKSTGISITESQISDFGSYIPTSEKGASLGVATLDAGGKVNLSQLPATLLIYKGVWSATTNTPTLLATDTTKKGWVYNVSVAGTQFGIDWKLGDWAIYNDNGVLEKSDNSDDVVSVNGYQGVVVLNKTDIGLGNVDNTSDLLKPISTATQSALDLKWSWNGNTLGAKKTIGSIDNQDFGIITNNTERLTVLKDGNVGIGTTNPGTRLVVKDDSYQMALEIDNPTLSNKTGLSFARNGVSMYEFSLRPNDNDWSLYRREL
;
A
#
# COMPACT_ATOMS: atom_id res chain seq x y z
N MET A 1 -8.08 -107.37 39.79
CA MET A 1 -7.66 -106.08 40.37
C MET A 1 -7.60 -105.11 39.20
N ILE A 2 -8.65 -104.32 38.92
CA ILE A 2 -8.85 -102.96 39.47
C ILE A 2 -7.49 -102.23 39.50
N SER A 3 -7.20 -101.33 38.57
CA SER A 3 -7.61 -99.92 38.71
C SER A 3 -7.70 -99.16 37.37
N SER A 4 -8.82 -98.45 37.17
CA SER A 4 -8.94 -97.17 36.45
C SER A 4 -8.10 -96.06 37.10
N PRO A 5 -8.08 -94.79 36.63
CA PRO A 5 -8.09 -94.23 35.27
C PRO A 5 -7.01 -93.12 35.09
N SER A 6 -7.10 -92.38 33.98
CA SER A 6 -6.77 -90.96 33.80
C SER A 6 -5.32 -90.48 33.90
N GLU A 7 -4.76 -90.12 32.74
CA GLU A 7 -4.15 -88.80 32.56
C GLU A 7 -4.25 -88.37 31.09
N VAL A 8 -4.87 -87.21 30.85
CA VAL A 8 -4.90 -86.53 29.56
C VAL A 8 -3.63 -85.68 29.51
N GLU A 9 -2.63 -86.11 28.74
CA GLU A 9 -1.49 -85.25 28.41
C GLU A 9 -1.86 -84.35 27.22
N LEU A 10 -2.09 -83.07 27.51
CA LEU A 10 -2.03 -81.98 26.53
C LEU A 10 -0.57 -81.80 26.11
N ARG A 11 -0.22 -82.19 24.88
CA ARG A 11 1.05 -81.81 24.25
C ARG A 11 0.79 -80.76 23.18
N VAL A 12 1.18 -79.52 23.48
CA VAL A 12 1.23 -78.41 22.52
C VAL A 12 2.50 -78.55 21.70
N PHE A 13 2.38 -78.67 20.39
CA PHE A 13 3.49 -78.49 19.45
C PHE A 13 3.27 -77.21 18.64
N GLU A 14 4.37 -76.51 18.39
CA GLU A 14 4.41 -75.19 17.77
C GLU A 14 3.70 -75.20 16.40
N ASN A 15 2.69 -74.35 16.28
CA ASN A 15 2.02 -73.90 15.05
C ASN A 15 1.12 -74.90 14.28
N ASN A 16 0.40 -75.81 14.95
CA ASN A 16 -0.93 -76.26 14.49
C ASN A 16 -1.65 -77.13 15.54
N ILE A 17 -2.94 -76.86 15.77
CA ILE A 17 -3.83 -77.67 16.63
C ILE A 17 -4.40 -78.81 15.77
N GLU A 18 -3.84 -80.02 15.87
CA GLU A 18 -4.43 -81.21 15.26
C GLU A 18 -5.28 -81.98 16.28
N TRP A 19 -6.60 -82.09 16.01
CA TRP A 19 -7.51 -82.99 16.72
C TRP A 19 -7.42 -84.39 16.12
N LYS A 20 -6.83 -85.36 16.83
CA LYS A 20 -7.01 -86.79 16.54
C LYS A 20 -8.20 -87.33 17.33
N LEU A 21 -9.31 -87.63 16.65
CA LEU A 21 -10.39 -88.45 17.20
C LEU A 21 -10.08 -89.93 16.90
N GLU A 22 -9.69 -90.71 17.91
CA GLU A 22 -9.73 -92.18 17.82
C GLU A 22 -10.85 -92.73 18.69
N SER A 23 -11.75 -93.54 18.11
CA SER A 23 -11.94 -94.93 18.57
C SER A 23 -13.13 -95.68 17.91
N SER A 24 -12.77 -96.85 17.36
CA SER A 24 -13.40 -98.18 17.53
C SER A 24 -14.82 -98.53 17.03
N ILE A 25 -15.68 -97.60 16.56
CA ILE A 25 -17.05 -97.98 16.11
C ILE A 25 -17.17 -98.20 14.59
N VAL A 26 -16.37 -97.50 13.77
CA VAL A 26 -16.55 -97.48 12.31
C VAL A 26 -15.95 -98.70 11.60
N TRP A 27 -14.89 -99.31 12.15
CA TRP A 27 -14.13 -100.37 11.47
C TRP A 27 -14.83 -101.75 11.42
N ASN A 28 -15.82 -102.02 12.29
CA ASN A 28 -16.50 -103.32 12.31
C ASN A 28 -17.80 -103.39 11.47
N HIS A 29 -18.31 -102.27 10.92
CA HIS A 29 -19.59 -102.25 10.19
C HIS A 29 -19.50 -102.16 8.66
N LEU A 30 -18.36 -101.77 8.06
CA LEU A 30 -18.25 -101.72 6.58
C LEU A 30 -17.71 -103.01 5.94
N ILE A 31 -17.01 -103.86 6.69
CA ILE A 31 -16.56 -105.21 6.23
C ILE A 31 -17.74 -106.20 6.14
N ALA A 32 -18.90 -105.89 6.73
CA ALA A 32 -20.10 -106.73 6.71
C ALA A 32 -21.14 -106.37 5.62
N ILE A 33 -20.88 -105.33 4.82
CA ILE A 33 -21.71 -104.90 3.69
C ILE A 33 -21.51 -105.74 2.39
N PRO A 34 -20.33 -106.33 2.09
CA PRO A 34 -20.11 -106.97 0.78
C PRO A 34 -20.93 -108.23 0.51
N SER A 35 -21.45 -108.94 1.52
CA SER A 35 -22.11 -110.25 1.33
C SER A 35 -23.64 -110.20 1.27
N LYS A 36 -24.29 -109.13 1.73
CA LYS A 36 -25.76 -108.99 1.65
C LYS A 36 -26.24 -108.21 0.43
N LEU A 37 -25.34 -107.49 -0.24
CA LEU A 37 -25.64 -106.77 -1.48
C LEU A 37 -25.70 -107.74 -2.68
N SER A 38 -24.92 -108.82 -2.67
CA SER A 38 -24.95 -109.89 -3.68
C SER A 38 -26.22 -110.75 -3.63
N ASP A 39 -26.85 -110.88 -2.45
CA ASP A 39 -28.08 -111.68 -2.28
C ASP A 39 -29.35 -110.91 -2.74
N LEU A 40 -29.28 -109.58 -2.82
CA LEU A 40 -30.36 -108.72 -3.35
C LEU A 40 -30.32 -108.62 -4.89
N GLU A 41 -29.17 -108.85 -5.53
CA GLU A 41 -29.04 -108.93 -6.98
C GLU A 41 -29.51 -110.29 -7.55
N ASP A 42 -29.55 -111.35 -6.73
CA ASP A 42 -29.99 -112.71 -7.15
C ASP A 42 -31.53 -112.89 -7.08
N ASP A 43 -32.22 -112.26 -6.11
CA ASP A 43 -33.69 -112.33 -5.96
C ASP A 43 -34.46 -111.50 -7.02
N ALA A 44 -33.79 -110.48 -7.60
CA ALA A 44 -34.40 -109.60 -8.60
C ALA A 44 -34.37 -110.15 -10.04
N THR A 45 -33.69 -111.27 -10.34
CA THR A 45 -33.53 -111.76 -11.73
C THR A 45 -34.31 -113.02 -12.15
N HIS A 46 -34.93 -113.84 -11.29
CA HIS A 46 -35.55 -115.10 -11.79
C HIS A 46 -36.90 -115.51 -11.18
N ARG A 47 -37.71 -114.53 -10.77
CA ARG A 47 -39.18 -114.66 -10.82
C ARG A 47 -39.61 -115.08 -12.24
N LEU A 48 -40.04 -116.33 -12.41
CA LEU A 48 -40.41 -116.99 -13.68
C LEU A 48 -41.71 -116.47 -14.35
N ILE A 49 -42.35 -115.43 -13.80
CA ILE A 49 -43.50 -114.76 -14.42
C ILE A 49 -43.34 -113.27 -14.16
N THR A 50 -43.23 -112.50 -15.24
CA THR A 50 -43.15 -111.04 -15.16
C THR A 50 -44.53 -110.44 -14.86
N ASP A 51 -44.55 -109.25 -14.26
CA ASP A 51 -45.79 -108.51 -13.97
C ASP A 51 -46.58 -108.20 -15.26
N THR A 52 -45.89 -108.14 -16.40
CA THR A 52 -46.46 -107.99 -17.76
C THR A 52 -47.14 -109.27 -18.27
N GLU A 53 -46.67 -110.46 -17.90
CA GLU A 53 -47.29 -111.75 -18.27
C GLU A 53 -48.54 -112.04 -17.45
N ARG A 54 -48.57 -111.60 -16.18
CA ARG A 54 -49.76 -111.66 -15.32
C ARG A 54 -50.93 -110.84 -15.88
N ILE A 55 -50.67 -109.60 -16.31
CA ILE A 55 -51.70 -108.70 -16.87
C ILE A 55 -52.26 -109.25 -18.19
N LYS A 56 -51.41 -109.88 -19.03
CA LYS A 56 -51.87 -110.53 -20.28
C LYS A 56 -52.73 -111.78 -20.05
N TRP A 57 -52.53 -112.49 -18.94
CA TRP A 57 -53.36 -113.65 -18.57
C TRP A 57 -54.73 -113.21 -18.05
N ASP A 58 -54.77 -112.16 -17.23
CA ASP A 58 -56.01 -111.60 -16.67
C ASP A 58 -56.90 -110.94 -17.75
N GLU A 59 -56.32 -110.34 -18.78
CA GLU A 59 -57.07 -109.72 -19.90
C GLU A 59 -57.59 -110.72 -20.95
N SER A 60 -57.06 -111.95 -21.00
CA SER A 60 -57.36 -112.89 -22.09
C SER A 60 -58.52 -113.87 -21.82
N TYR A 61 -58.97 -114.05 -20.56
CA TYR A 61 -59.93 -115.13 -20.24
C TYR A 61 -61.15 -114.77 -19.37
N SER A 62 -61.40 -113.49 -19.05
CA SER A 62 -62.66 -113.02 -18.42
C SER A 62 -63.20 -113.89 -17.27
N TRP A 63 -62.34 -114.41 -16.41
CA TRP A 63 -62.75 -115.12 -15.18
C TRP A 63 -62.58 -114.16 -14.00
N GLY A 64 -63.69 -113.94 -13.26
CA GLY A 64 -63.78 -112.94 -12.20
C GLY A 64 -62.84 -113.15 -11.02
N ASP A 65 -62.92 -112.20 -10.08
CA ASP A 65 -62.13 -112.05 -8.85
C ASP A 65 -61.77 -113.39 -8.15
N HIS A 66 -60.47 -113.72 -8.16
CA HIS A 66 -59.90 -114.87 -7.46
C HIS A 66 -59.05 -114.46 -6.24
N ALA A 67 -59.42 -113.40 -5.53
CA ALA A 67 -58.77 -112.95 -4.29
C ALA A 67 -58.90 -113.92 -3.08
N GLY A 68 -59.16 -115.22 -3.28
CA GLY A 68 -59.48 -116.14 -2.17
C GLY A 68 -58.99 -117.59 -2.24
N ILE A 69 -58.24 -118.05 -3.27
CA ILE A 69 -58.00 -119.51 -3.44
C ILE A 69 -56.52 -119.95 -3.47
N TYR A 70 -55.54 -119.08 -3.19
CA TYR A 70 -54.16 -119.55 -2.99
C TYR A 70 -53.49 -118.93 -1.76
N SER A 71 -53.37 -119.74 -0.71
CA SER A 71 -52.42 -119.61 0.40
C SER A 71 -51.92 -121.02 0.74
N PRO A 72 -50.70 -121.23 1.26
CA PRO A 72 -49.48 -120.42 1.18
C PRO A 72 -48.24 -121.27 0.77
N LEU A 73 -47.15 -120.63 0.35
CA LEU A 73 -45.81 -121.18 0.61
C LEU A 73 -45.25 -120.45 1.82
N ASN A 74 -45.39 -121.10 2.96
CA ASN A 74 -44.69 -120.79 4.18
C ASN A 74 -43.18 -120.99 3.96
N HIS A 75 -42.44 -119.91 3.72
CA HIS A 75 -41.03 -119.83 4.09
C HIS A 75 -40.93 -118.94 5.34
N ASN A 76 -40.78 -119.63 6.46
CA ASN A 76 -40.65 -119.07 7.79
C ASN A 76 -39.23 -118.49 7.99
N HIS A 77 -39.17 -117.20 8.33
CA HIS A 77 -38.28 -116.57 9.31
C HIS A 77 -36.77 -116.80 9.24
N SER A 78 -36.01 -115.72 9.07
CA SER A 78 -35.42 -114.96 10.19
C SER A 78 -34.46 -113.87 9.69
N ASN A 79 -34.54 -112.66 10.28
CA ASN A 79 -33.57 -111.54 10.21
C ASN A 79 -33.60 -110.74 8.87
N LEU A 80 -33.85 -109.44 8.76
CA LEU A 80 -33.78 -108.31 9.69
C LEU A 80 -34.62 -107.15 9.11
N TYR A 81 -35.64 -106.71 9.85
CA TYR A 81 -35.86 -105.27 10.01
C TYR A 81 -34.57 -104.66 10.59
N GLU A 82 -34.26 -103.41 10.21
CA GLU A 82 -33.06 -102.58 10.52
C GLU A 82 -32.14 -102.42 9.29
N PRO A 83 -31.95 -101.23 8.66
CA PRO A 83 -32.21 -99.89 9.24
C PRO A 83 -32.54 -98.76 8.23
N LEU A 84 -33.83 -98.40 8.11
CA LEU A 84 -34.25 -97.02 7.77
C LEU A 84 -33.96 -96.04 8.92
N GLY A 85 -33.58 -96.55 10.10
CA GLY A 85 -33.17 -95.78 11.28
C GLY A 85 -31.72 -95.28 11.27
N LEU A 86 -30.79 -95.98 10.60
CA LEU A 86 -29.39 -95.55 10.51
C LEU A 86 -29.19 -94.36 9.56
N ALA A 87 -29.98 -94.25 8.49
CA ALA A 87 -29.91 -93.11 7.57
C ALA A 87 -30.41 -91.79 8.21
N LEU A 88 -31.45 -91.86 9.04
CA LEU A 88 -31.97 -90.70 9.76
C LEU A 88 -31.04 -90.25 10.91
N GLN A 89 -30.36 -91.20 11.55
CA GLN A 89 -29.40 -90.93 12.63
C GLN A 89 -28.04 -90.44 12.11
N LEU A 90 -27.61 -90.89 10.91
CA LEU A 90 -26.43 -90.37 10.22
C LEU A 90 -26.65 -88.96 9.65
N LEU A 91 -27.84 -88.64 9.13
CA LEU A 91 -28.18 -87.29 8.66
C LEU A 91 -28.30 -86.29 9.83
N SER A 92 -28.84 -86.74 10.97
CA SER A 92 -28.87 -85.96 12.22
C SER A 92 -27.47 -85.74 12.83
N GLN A 93 -26.55 -86.70 12.70
CA GLN A 93 -25.15 -86.54 13.15
C GLN A 93 -24.33 -85.67 12.19
N HIS A 94 -24.62 -85.68 10.88
CA HIS A 94 -23.93 -84.81 9.91
C HIS A 94 -24.37 -83.34 10.05
N ASN A 95 -25.63 -83.08 10.40
CA ASN A 95 -26.14 -81.73 10.66
C ASN A 95 -25.80 -81.18 12.06
N SER A 96 -25.33 -82.03 12.99
CA SER A 96 -24.89 -81.62 14.34
C SER A 96 -23.37 -81.56 14.51
N ALA A 97 -22.60 -81.88 13.46
CA ALA A 97 -21.15 -81.61 13.36
C ALA A 97 -20.84 -80.28 12.63
N PHE A 98 -21.87 -79.55 12.18
CA PHE A 98 -21.73 -78.17 11.75
C PHE A 98 -21.68 -77.29 13.01
N GLU A 99 -20.48 -76.91 13.43
CA GLU A 99 -20.27 -75.90 14.46
C GLU A 99 -20.83 -74.55 13.97
N HIS A 100 -22.14 -74.33 14.14
CA HIS A 100 -22.79 -73.02 14.00
C HIS A 100 -22.21 -71.97 14.96
N SER A 101 -21.30 -72.35 15.86
CA SER A 101 -20.54 -71.45 16.74
C SER A 101 -19.55 -70.56 15.98
N LEU A 102 -19.03 -70.99 14.80
CA LEU A 102 -18.14 -70.18 13.97
C LEU A 102 -18.89 -69.15 13.09
N ILE A 103 -20.13 -69.42 12.72
CA ILE A 103 -20.99 -68.48 11.97
C ILE A 103 -21.64 -67.46 12.92
N ALA A 104 -21.95 -67.86 14.17
CA ALA A 104 -22.41 -66.93 15.20
C ALA A 104 -21.34 -65.92 15.64
N SER A 105 -20.04 -66.22 15.47
CA SER A 105 -18.95 -65.25 15.64
C SER A 105 -18.65 -64.39 14.40
N ALA A 106 -19.23 -64.73 13.24
CA ALA A 106 -19.04 -64.00 11.97
C ALA A 106 -20.17 -63.00 11.68
N LEU A 107 -21.31 -63.06 12.39
CA LEU A 107 -22.28 -61.97 12.42
C LEU A 107 -21.82 -60.93 13.47
N GLN A 108 -20.85 -60.09 13.09
CA GLN A 108 -20.70 -58.83 13.80
C GLN A 108 -21.90 -57.95 13.48
N THR A 109 -22.58 -57.50 14.53
CA THR A 109 -23.59 -56.45 14.50
C THR A 109 -23.06 -55.26 13.70
N GLU A 110 -23.62 -55.05 12.52
CA GLU A 110 -23.51 -53.78 11.82
C GLU A 110 -24.08 -52.70 12.74
N THR A 111 -23.31 -51.64 12.95
CA THR A 111 -23.81 -50.45 13.64
C THR A 111 -23.74 -49.31 12.64
N ASP A 112 -24.89 -48.87 12.15
CA ASP A 112 -25.00 -47.58 11.48
C ASP A 112 -24.32 -46.50 12.33
N PRO A 113 -23.63 -45.50 11.73
CA PRO A 113 -23.04 -44.43 12.51
C PRO A 113 -24.11 -43.71 13.34
N ILE A 114 -23.99 -43.84 14.67
CA ILE A 114 -24.83 -43.11 15.62
C ILE A 114 -24.48 -41.62 15.48
N PHE A 115 -25.35 -40.85 14.83
CA PHE A 115 -25.17 -39.43 14.51
C PHE A 115 -25.17 -38.48 15.72
N THR A 116 -25.08 -38.98 16.97
CA THR A 116 -25.22 -38.21 18.22
C THR A 116 -24.18 -37.11 18.42
N ALA A 117 -23.02 -37.20 17.75
CA ALA A 117 -21.97 -36.19 17.79
C ALA A 117 -22.07 -35.12 16.68
N SER A 118 -22.99 -35.28 15.73
CA SER A 118 -23.18 -34.28 14.66
C SER A 118 -23.78 -33.01 15.23
N ALA A 119 -23.31 -31.85 14.75
CA ALA A 119 -23.94 -30.56 15.05
C ALA A 119 -25.43 -30.53 14.70
N ALA A 120 -25.87 -31.39 13.76
CA ALA A 120 -27.27 -31.53 13.37
C ALA A 120 -28.11 -32.34 14.38
N PHE A 121 -27.51 -33.16 15.24
CA PHE A 121 -28.24 -34.04 16.16
C PHE A 121 -29.05 -33.27 17.22
N SER A 122 -28.54 -32.12 17.65
CA SER A 122 -29.15 -31.26 18.66
C SER A 122 -30.18 -30.28 18.08
N ILE A 123 -30.43 -30.32 16.76
CA ILE A 123 -31.42 -29.45 16.12
C ILE A 123 -32.80 -29.97 16.49
N THR A 124 -33.47 -29.23 17.38
CA THR A 124 -34.84 -29.55 17.79
C THR A 124 -35.85 -28.97 16.79
N ALA A 125 -37.11 -29.44 16.85
CA ALA A 125 -38.20 -28.84 16.08
C ALA A 125 -38.35 -27.32 16.35
N LEU A 126 -37.96 -26.85 17.55
CA LEU A 126 -37.89 -25.43 17.90
C LEU A 126 -36.77 -24.69 17.17
N ASN A 127 -35.60 -25.30 17.01
CA ASN A 127 -34.49 -24.73 16.23
C ASN A 127 -34.86 -24.59 14.75
N ILE A 128 -35.56 -25.59 14.20
CA ILE A 128 -36.05 -25.58 12.81
C ILE A 128 -37.10 -24.48 12.63
N SER A 129 -38.06 -24.37 13.54
CA SER A 129 -39.09 -23.32 13.51
C SER A 129 -38.49 -21.91 13.61
N GLY A 130 -37.52 -21.71 14.51
CA GLY A 130 -36.84 -20.43 14.67
C GLY A 130 -35.99 -20.04 13.45
N TRP A 131 -35.35 -21.00 12.78
CA TRP A 131 -34.62 -20.75 11.54
C TRP A 131 -35.55 -20.41 10.37
N ASN A 132 -36.69 -21.11 10.25
CA ASN A 132 -37.72 -20.84 9.24
C ASN A 132 -38.36 -19.45 9.40
N GLU A 133 -38.59 -18.99 10.64
CA GLU A 133 -39.05 -17.62 10.93
C GLU A 133 -37.97 -16.56 10.65
N ALA A 134 -36.69 -16.85 10.93
CA ALA A 134 -35.60 -15.89 10.74
C ALA A 134 -35.23 -15.64 9.26
N HIS A 135 -35.39 -16.65 8.38
CA HIS A 135 -34.93 -16.57 7.00
C HIS A 135 -36.01 -16.76 5.92
N SER A 136 -37.28 -16.99 6.29
CA SER A 136 -38.44 -16.98 5.36
C SER A 136 -38.38 -17.97 4.18
N TRP A 137 -37.67 -19.10 4.29
CA TRP A 137 -37.47 -20.03 3.17
C TRP A 137 -38.46 -21.22 3.06
N GLY A 138 -39.40 -21.39 3.99
CA GLY A 138 -40.56 -22.29 3.83
C GLY A 138 -40.28 -23.81 3.84
N ASP A 139 -41.34 -24.62 3.89
CA ASP A 139 -41.29 -26.10 3.96
C ASP A 139 -41.12 -26.75 2.57
N HIS A 140 -40.12 -27.63 2.44
CA HIS A 140 -39.76 -28.36 1.21
C HIS A 140 -40.08 -29.87 1.26
N ALA A 141 -40.93 -30.33 2.17
CA ALA A 141 -41.27 -31.75 2.38
C ALA A 141 -41.90 -32.48 1.17
N GLY A 142 -42.21 -31.80 0.05
CA GLY A 142 -42.87 -32.38 -1.12
C GLY A 142 -41.97 -32.86 -2.27
N LEU A 143 -40.64 -32.79 -2.14
CA LEU A 143 -39.74 -32.99 -3.30
C LEU A 143 -39.26 -34.43 -3.56
N TYR A 144 -39.71 -35.43 -2.79
CA TYR A 144 -39.35 -36.84 -3.01
C TYR A 144 -40.59 -37.73 -3.06
N SER A 145 -40.82 -38.39 -4.21
CA SER A 145 -41.89 -39.37 -4.42
C SER A 145 -41.46 -40.75 -3.93
N LEU A 146 -42.23 -41.36 -3.03
CA LEU A 146 -42.06 -42.77 -2.64
C LEU A 146 -42.64 -43.69 -3.73
N LEU A 147 -41.80 -44.49 -4.40
CA LEU A 147 -42.28 -45.62 -5.18
C LEU A 147 -42.55 -46.81 -4.24
N SER A 148 -43.83 -47.15 -4.09
CA SER A 148 -44.30 -48.41 -3.52
C SER A 148 -44.08 -49.54 -4.52
N HIS A 149 -43.49 -50.66 -4.08
CA HIS A 149 -43.59 -51.95 -4.78
C HIS A 149 -44.20 -52.99 -3.84
N ASN A 150 -45.30 -53.59 -4.27
CA ASN A 150 -46.14 -54.50 -3.50
C ASN A 150 -45.87 -55.94 -3.97
N HIS A 151 -45.40 -56.81 -3.08
CA HIS A 151 -45.35 -58.25 -3.33
C HIS A 151 -46.57 -58.91 -2.70
N ASN A 152 -47.51 -59.29 -3.54
CA ASN A 152 -48.51 -60.30 -3.20
C ASN A 152 -48.75 -61.17 -4.43
N THR A 153 -48.97 -62.46 -4.17
CA THR A 153 -49.36 -63.55 -5.10
C THR A 153 -48.18 -64.04 -5.98
N ASP A 154 -47.66 -65.27 -5.92
CA ASP A 154 -48.31 -66.56 -5.68
C ASP A 154 -47.33 -67.65 -5.23
N TYR A 155 -47.90 -68.59 -4.49
CA TYR A 155 -47.30 -69.74 -3.82
C TYR A 155 -47.42 -70.96 -4.75
N GLU A 156 -46.35 -71.44 -5.40
CA GLU A 156 -46.42 -72.75 -6.08
C GLU A 156 -45.14 -73.60 -5.96
N THR A 157 -45.36 -74.79 -5.36
CA THR A 157 -44.61 -76.06 -5.46
C THR A 157 -43.31 -76.25 -4.65
N ILE A 158 -43.50 -76.82 -3.44
CA ILE A 158 -42.50 -77.32 -2.47
C ILE A 158 -41.82 -78.63 -2.97
N GLY A 159 -41.72 -78.83 -4.29
CA GLY A 159 -41.04 -79.98 -4.92
C GLY A 159 -39.69 -79.59 -5.50
N SER A 160 -39.60 -78.42 -6.13
CA SER A 160 -38.37 -77.89 -6.71
C SER A 160 -37.43 -77.26 -5.67
N ALA A 161 -37.96 -76.86 -4.52
CA ALA A 161 -37.17 -76.25 -3.44
C ALA A 161 -36.20 -77.24 -2.78
N ALA A 162 -36.55 -78.52 -2.66
CA ALA A 162 -35.66 -79.53 -2.04
C ALA A 162 -34.49 -79.91 -2.97
N GLU A 163 -34.75 -80.03 -4.28
CA GLU A 163 -33.71 -80.29 -5.28
C GLU A 163 -32.87 -79.02 -5.56
N ALA A 164 -33.46 -77.84 -5.53
CA ALA A 164 -32.74 -76.57 -5.61
C ALA A 164 -31.86 -76.35 -4.37
N LEU A 165 -32.33 -76.70 -3.17
CA LEU A 165 -31.56 -76.60 -1.92
C LEU A 165 -30.39 -77.60 -1.89
N ASN A 166 -30.60 -78.81 -2.40
CA ASN A 166 -29.53 -79.80 -2.51
C ASN A 166 -28.49 -79.35 -3.56
N THR A 167 -28.92 -78.83 -4.71
CA THR A 167 -28.01 -78.31 -5.74
C THR A 167 -27.26 -77.05 -5.27
N HIS A 168 -27.89 -76.20 -4.46
CA HIS A 168 -27.26 -75.01 -3.85
C HIS A 168 -26.24 -75.37 -2.75
N ASN A 169 -26.44 -76.48 -2.03
CA ASN A 169 -25.51 -76.92 -0.97
C ASN A 169 -24.27 -77.65 -1.50
N VAL A 170 -24.30 -78.25 -2.70
CA VAL A 170 -23.09 -78.82 -3.35
C VAL A 170 -22.38 -77.83 -4.29
N ALA A 171 -23.03 -76.74 -4.68
CA ALA A 171 -22.45 -75.67 -5.50
C ALA A 171 -21.84 -74.52 -4.68
N PHE A 172 -21.97 -74.55 -3.33
CA PHE A 172 -21.30 -73.58 -2.47
C PHE A 172 -19.83 -73.98 -2.31
N ASP A 173 -18.96 -73.33 -3.10
CA ASP A 173 -17.52 -73.40 -2.90
C ASP A 173 -17.15 -72.58 -1.65
N HIS A 174 -16.95 -73.28 -0.53
CA HIS A 174 -16.54 -72.68 0.75
C HIS A 174 -15.11 -72.08 0.70
N SER A 175 -14.38 -72.15 -0.42
CA SER A 175 -13.09 -71.47 -0.62
C SER A 175 -13.24 -69.97 -0.97
N LEU A 176 -14.44 -69.51 -1.34
CA LEU A 176 -14.71 -68.09 -1.59
C LEU A 176 -15.18 -67.32 -0.34
N ILE A 177 -15.55 -68.03 0.73
CA ILE A 177 -15.94 -67.40 2.01
C ILE A 177 -14.70 -66.76 2.67
N SER A 178 -13.51 -67.37 2.55
CA SER A 178 -12.27 -66.82 3.11
C SER A 178 -11.67 -65.65 2.32
N SER A 179 -12.12 -65.40 1.08
CA SER A 179 -11.66 -64.27 0.24
C SER A 179 -12.71 -63.18 0.03
N ALA A 180 -13.99 -63.47 0.24
CA ALA A 180 -15.04 -62.46 0.52
C ALA A 180 -14.87 -61.82 1.92
N LEU A 181 -13.94 -62.36 2.72
CA LEU A 181 -13.45 -61.87 4.01
C LEU A 181 -12.21 -60.96 3.87
N GLN A 182 -12.08 -60.24 2.75
CA GLN A 182 -11.27 -59.02 2.78
C GLN A 182 -12.09 -57.94 3.47
N SER A 183 -11.53 -57.32 4.51
CA SER A 183 -12.15 -56.19 5.19
C SER A 183 -12.50 -55.12 4.17
N GLU A 184 -13.78 -54.99 3.84
CA GLU A 184 -14.30 -53.80 3.21
C GLU A 184 -14.19 -52.72 4.29
N THR A 185 -13.21 -51.84 4.10
CA THR A 185 -13.11 -50.64 4.89
C THR A 185 -13.69 -49.59 3.99
N ASP A 186 -14.94 -49.21 4.22
CA ASP A 186 -15.45 -47.94 3.72
C ASP A 186 -14.34 -46.90 3.98
N PRO A 187 -13.97 -46.06 3.01
CA PRO A 187 -13.08 -44.96 3.30
C PRO A 187 -13.76 -44.18 4.41
N ILE A 188 -13.23 -44.30 5.62
CA ILE A 188 -13.64 -43.43 6.68
C ILE A 188 -13.36 -42.06 6.10
N PHE A 189 -14.39 -41.24 5.96
CA PHE A 189 -14.25 -39.85 5.55
C PHE A 189 -13.53 -39.03 6.65
N THR A 190 -12.65 -39.65 7.45
CA THR A 190 -11.74 -39.04 8.40
C THR A 190 -10.66 -38.22 7.73
N ALA A 191 -10.36 -38.45 6.44
CA ALA A 191 -9.44 -37.57 5.71
C ALA A 191 -10.08 -36.21 5.36
N TRP A 192 -11.40 -36.08 5.46
CA TRP A 192 -12.09 -34.80 5.38
C TRP A 192 -12.72 -34.43 6.73
N ASP A 193 -11.89 -34.48 7.76
CA ASP A 193 -12.17 -33.78 9.00
C ASP A 193 -12.21 -32.26 8.73
N LYS A 194 -13.42 -31.72 8.55
CA LYS A 194 -13.65 -30.27 8.49
C LYS A 194 -13.81 -29.65 9.89
N SER A 195 -13.69 -30.44 10.97
CA SER A 195 -13.78 -29.92 12.34
C SER A 195 -12.56 -29.05 12.72
N THR A 196 -11.45 -29.19 11.99
CA THR A 196 -10.24 -28.36 12.13
C THR A 196 -9.94 -27.46 10.91
N GLY A 197 -10.74 -27.56 9.84
CA GLY A 197 -10.57 -26.82 8.58
C GLY A 197 -9.73 -27.59 7.52
N ILE A 198 -10.03 -27.37 6.24
CA ILE A 198 -9.31 -27.99 5.11
C ILE A 198 -7.89 -27.41 5.03
N SER A 199 -6.85 -28.23 5.16
CA SER A 199 -5.45 -27.83 4.94
C SER A 199 -4.99 -28.26 3.56
N ILE A 200 -4.67 -27.30 2.69
CA ILE A 200 -4.08 -27.52 1.36
C ILE A 200 -2.57 -27.26 1.49
N THR A 201 -1.72 -28.21 1.10
CA THR A 201 -0.27 -28.05 1.08
C THR A 201 0.18 -27.34 -0.20
N GLU A 202 1.31 -26.62 -0.18
CA GLU A 202 1.81 -25.89 -1.36
C GLU A 202 1.95 -26.77 -2.62
N SER A 203 2.29 -28.04 -2.43
CA SER A 203 2.38 -29.05 -3.50
C SER A 203 1.06 -29.35 -4.21
N GLN A 204 -0.08 -28.99 -3.61
CA GLN A 204 -1.42 -29.21 -4.16
C GLN A 204 -1.92 -27.99 -4.97
N ILE A 205 -1.14 -26.90 -5.07
CA ILE A 205 -1.55 -25.68 -5.79
C ILE A 205 -0.57 -25.40 -6.94
N SER A 206 -1.01 -25.62 -8.18
CA SER A 206 -0.16 -25.54 -9.38
C SER A 206 -0.03 -24.12 -9.98
N ASP A 207 -0.80 -23.15 -9.49
CA ASP A 207 -0.92 -21.80 -10.03
C ASP A 207 -0.60 -20.70 -9.00
N PHE A 208 0.03 -21.05 -7.87
CA PHE A 208 0.45 -20.06 -6.89
C PHE A 208 1.48 -19.12 -7.54
N GLY A 209 1.07 -17.88 -7.82
CA GLY A 209 1.94 -16.84 -8.36
C GLY A 209 3.09 -16.49 -7.40
N SER A 210 3.99 -15.58 -7.82
CA SER A 210 5.06 -15.07 -6.95
C SER A 210 4.47 -14.48 -5.67
N TYR A 211 4.56 -15.22 -4.57
CA TYR A 211 4.08 -14.82 -3.27
C TYR A 211 5.25 -14.71 -2.30
N ILE A 212 5.09 -13.87 -1.29
CA ILE A 212 6.03 -13.76 -0.19
C ILE A 212 5.51 -14.65 0.95
N PRO A 213 6.22 -15.72 1.33
CA PRO A 213 5.87 -16.54 2.48
C PRO A 213 5.73 -15.71 3.76
N THR A 214 4.79 -16.05 4.64
CA THR A 214 4.64 -15.34 5.93
C THR A 214 5.91 -15.43 6.79
N SER A 215 6.71 -16.49 6.64
CA SER A 215 8.02 -16.65 7.27
C SER A 215 9.06 -15.62 6.81
N GLU A 216 8.89 -15.02 5.63
CA GLU A 216 9.80 -14.00 5.10
C GLU A 216 9.35 -12.56 5.42
N LYS A 217 8.09 -12.39 5.83
CA LYS A 217 7.51 -11.08 6.15
C LYS A 217 8.03 -10.58 7.50
N GLY A 218 8.86 -9.55 7.46
CA GLY A 218 9.46 -8.95 8.65
C GLY A 218 10.53 -9.80 9.33
N ALA A 219 10.98 -10.87 8.68
CA ALA A 219 12.11 -11.68 9.13
C ALA A 219 13.44 -11.07 8.67
N SER A 220 14.52 -11.40 9.38
CA SER A 220 15.89 -11.07 8.96
C SER A 220 16.16 -11.62 7.55
N LEU A 221 16.75 -10.80 6.68
CA LEU A 221 17.01 -11.11 5.26
C LEU A 221 15.74 -11.34 4.41
N GLY A 222 14.55 -11.12 4.97
CA GLY A 222 13.27 -11.18 4.24
C GLY A 222 12.82 -9.82 3.72
N VAL A 223 11.51 -9.64 3.66
CA VAL A 223 10.86 -8.43 3.10
C VAL A 223 10.11 -7.68 4.19
N ALA A 224 10.23 -6.35 4.17
CA ALA A 224 9.58 -5.49 5.14
C ALA A 224 8.04 -5.53 5.00
N THR A 225 7.34 -5.51 6.13
CA THR A 225 5.87 -5.43 6.15
C THR A 225 5.41 -3.98 6.15
N LEU A 226 4.19 -3.75 5.68
CA LEU A 226 3.55 -2.45 5.72
C LEU A 226 2.62 -2.34 6.94
N ASP A 227 2.51 -1.13 7.49
CA ASP A 227 1.51 -0.75 8.48
C ASP A 227 0.13 -0.52 7.83
N ALA A 228 -0.87 -0.17 8.64
CA ALA A 228 -2.24 0.10 8.17
C ALA A 228 -2.33 1.29 7.18
N GLY A 229 -1.29 2.14 7.11
CA GLY A 229 -1.16 3.24 6.16
C GLY A 229 -0.34 2.89 4.91
N GLY A 230 0.09 1.64 4.75
CA GLY A 230 0.88 1.20 3.61
C GLY A 230 2.36 1.64 3.68
N LYS A 231 2.89 1.94 4.86
CA LYS A 231 4.31 2.33 5.05
C LYS A 231 5.09 1.22 5.75
N VAL A 232 6.38 1.11 5.49
CA VAL A 232 7.25 0.14 6.19
C VAL A 232 7.25 0.45 7.69
N ASN A 233 7.10 -0.58 8.52
CA ASN A 233 7.13 -0.42 9.97
C ASN A 233 8.48 0.14 10.44
N LEU A 234 8.46 1.14 11.34
CA LEU A 234 9.67 1.78 11.87
C LEU A 234 10.64 0.78 12.53
N SER A 235 10.13 -0.31 13.12
CA SER A 235 10.94 -1.37 13.73
C SER A 235 11.73 -2.20 12.72
N GLN A 236 11.40 -2.12 11.43
CA GLN A 236 12.07 -2.82 10.33
C GLN A 236 13.03 -1.90 9.56
N LEU A 237 13.14 -0.64 9.97
CA LEU A 237 14.09 0.30 9.41
C LEU A 237 15.36 0.33 10.28
N PRO A 238 16.54 0.56 9.68
CA PRO A 238 17.78 0.69 10.44
C PRO A 238 17.74 1.93 11.35
N ALA A 239 18.41 1.84 12.50
CA ALA A 239 18.50 2.93 13.49
C ALA A 239 19.27 4.17 12.98
N THR A 240 19.85 4.11 11.79
CA THR A 240 20.55 5.22 11.13
C THR A 240 19.62 6.25 10.47
N LEU A 241 18.30 6.04 10.53
CA LEU A 241 17.34 7.05 10.08
C LEU A 241 17.27 8.23 11.05
N LEU A 242 17.29 9.44 10.50
CA LEU A 242 17.03 10.67 11.25
C LEU A 242 15.54 10.75 11.60
N ILE A 243 15.22 10.59 12.88
CA ILE A 243 13.87 10.64 13.43
C ILE A 243 13.67 11.99 14.10
N TYR A 244 12.87 12.86 13.49
CA TYR A 244 12.53 14.15 14.10
C TYR A 244 11.68 13.96 15.37
N LYS A 245 12.19 14.45 16.50
CA LYS A 245 11.56 14.34 17.82
C LYS A 245 10.91 15.62 18.30
N GLY A 246 11.12 16.73 17.60
CA GLY A 246 10.55 18.04 17.93
C GLY A 246 11.63 19.09 18.14
N VAL A 247 11.30 20.09 18.97
CA VAL A 247 12.19 21.20 19.29
C VAL A 247 12.94 20.98 20.60
N TRP A 248 14.11 21.60 20.75
CA TRP A 248 14.93 21.54 21.96
C TRP A 248 15.47 22.93 22.31
N SER A 249 15.42 23.29 23.60
CA SER A 249 16.05 24.50 24.13
C SER A 249 17.44 24.15 24.65
N ALA A 250 18.48 24.68 24.01
CA ALA A 250 19.85 24.48 24.44
C ALA A 250 20.16 25.25 25.73
N THR A 251 19.50 26.39 25.98
CA THR A 251 19.66 27.18 27.21
C THR A 251 19.23 26.42 28.47
N THR A 252 18.13 25.67 28.38
CA THR A 252 17.52 24.98 29.53
C THR A 252 17.70 23.46 29.48
N ASN A 253 18.30 22.93 28.41
CA ASN A 253 18.34 21.51 28.08
C ASN A 253 16.95 20.85 28.22
N THR A 254 15.96 21.38 27.51
CA THR A 254 14.57 20.91 27.55
C THR A 254 14.05 20.55 26.15
N PRO A 255 13.60 19.30 25.91
CA PRO A 255 13.64 18.16 26.83
C PRO A 255 15.08 17.76 27.22
N THR A 256 15.24 17.08 28.35
CA THR A 256 16.57 16.71 28.86
C THR A 256 17.27 15.75 27.92
N LEU A 257 18.36 16.24 27.32
CA LEU A 257 19.30 15.45 26.54
C LEU A 257 20.55 15.16 27.37
N LEU A 258 21.26 14.10 26.99
CA LEU A 258 22.57 13.72 27.52
C LEU A 258 23.58 13.76 26.37
N ALA A 259 24.85 14.02 26.66
CA ALA A 259 25.91 13.98 25.66
C ALA A 259 26.02 12.59 24.98
N THR A 260 25.66 11.53 25.70
CA THR A 260 25.57 10.17 25.16
C THR A 260 24.32 9.48 25.69
N ASP A 261 23.52 8.92 24.78
CA ASP A 261 22.35 8.10 25.05
C ASP A 261 22.12 7.12 23.89
N THR A 262 22.49 5.85 24.11
CA THR A 262 22.40 4.79 23.09
C THR A 262 20.97 4.39 22.76
N THR A 263 19.99 4.83 23.54
CA THR A 263 18.56 4.59 23.27
C THR A 263 17.96 5.61 22.30
N LYS A 264 18.68 6.71 22.04
CA LYS A 264 18.21 7.84 21.22
C LYS A 264 18.88 7.91 19.84
N LYS A 265 19.60 6.87 19.41
CA LYS A 265 20.25 6.83 18.08
C LYS A 265 19.29 7.26 16.97
N GLY A 266 19.75 8.13 16.08
CA GLY A 266 18.98 8.69 14.99
C GLY A 266 18.02 9.82 15.39
N TRP A 267 17.82 10.11 16.68
CA TRP A 267 16.90 11.17 17.08
C TRP A 267 17.46 12.55 16.71
N VAL A 268 16.59 13.38 16.15
CA VAL A 268 16.89 14.76 15.74
C VAL A 268 15.97 15.73 16.45
N TYR A 269 16.55 16.78 17.02
CA TYR A 269 15.84 17.92 17.55
C TYR A 269 16.26 19.20 16.84
N ASN A 270 15.31 20.10 16.56
CA ASN A 270 15.61 21.44 16.08
C ASN A 270 15.79 22.39 17.28
N VAL A 271 16.89 23.12 17.33
CA VAL A 271 17.18 24.06 18.43
C VAL A 271 16.24 25.26 18.33
N SER A 272 15.32 25.40 19.28
CA SER A 272 14.36 26.51 19.34
C SER A 272 14.79 27.66 20.26
N VAL A 273 15.82 27.46 21.07
CA VAL A 273 16.44 28.52 21.89
C VAL A 273 17.94 28.25 21.97
N ALA A 274 18.74 29.22 21.50
CA ALA A 274 20.20 29.14 21.47
C ALA A 274 20.81 29.04 22.88
N GLY A 275 21.97 28.40 23.00
CA GLY A 275 22.66 28.22 24.26
C GLY A 275 23.84 27.28 24.14
N THR A 276 24.67 27.22 25.17
CA THR A 276 25.84 26.32 25.20
C THR A 276 25.55 25.11 26.07
N GLN A 277 25.62 23.91 25.49
CA GLN A 277 25.37 22.66 26.19
C GLN A 277 26.30 21.57 25.64
N PHE A 278 26.79 20.69 26.52
CA PHE A 278 27.76 19.63 26.19
C PHE A 278 29.06 20.16 25.56
N GLY A 279 29.45 21.40 25.88
CA GLY A 279 30.63 22.07 25.32
C GLY A 279 30.44 22.56 23.88
N ILE A 280 29.22 22.48 23.34
CA ILE A 280 28.86 22.93 22.00
C ILE A 280 28.00 24.20 22.12
N ASP A 281 28.32 25.22 21.33
CA ASP A 281 27.50 26.43 21.19
C ASP A 281 26.43 26.20 20.10
N TRP A 282 25.16 26.18 20.52
CA TRP A 282 24.01 25.91 19.67
C TRP A 282 23.31 27.22 19.32
N LYS A 283 23.04 27.42 18.03
CA LYS A 283 22.29 28.56 17.50
C LYS A 283 20.86 28.15 17.18
N LEU A 284 19.99 29.15 17.07
CA LEU A 284 18.57 28.94 16.75
C LEU A 284 18.47 28.34 15.34
N GLY A 285 17.83 27.18 15.21
CA GLY A 285 17.70 26.48 13.93
C GLY A 285 18.72 25.36 13.68
N ASP A 286 19.79 25.28 14.47
CA ASP A 286 20.73 24.15 14.46
C ASP A 286 20.01 22.83 14.75
N TRP A 287 20.55 21.71 14.27
CA TRP A 287 19.99 20.38 14.57
C TRP A 287 20.89 19.63 15.55
N ALA A 288 20.30 19.17 16.65
CA ALA A 288 20.93 18.27 17.60
C ALA A 288 20.58 16.82 17.22
N ILE A 289 21.59 16.03 16.87
CA ILE A 289 21.45 14.70 16.27
C ILE A 289 22.18 13.67 17.12
N TYR A 290 21.51 12.58 17.48
CA TYR A 290 22.19 11.42 18.06
C TYR A 290 22.72 10.51 16.94
N ASN A 291 24.03 10.37 16.84
CA ASN A 291 24.67 9.51 15.85
C ASN A 291 24.44 8.00 16.16
N ASP A 292 24.98 7.12 15.32
CA ASP A 292 24.82 5.65 15.49
C ASP A 292 25.49 5.09 16.76
N ASN A 293 26.41 5.85 17.37
CA ASN A 293 27.00 5.53 18.67
C ASN A 293 26.18 6.09 19.84
N GLY A 294 25.08 6.80 19.58
CA GLY A 294 24.26 7.47 20.58
C GLY A 294 24.94 8.72 21.15
N VAL A 295 25.92 9.31 20.46
CA VAL A 295 26.56 10.57 20.86
C VAL A 295 25.82 11.73 20.22
N LEU A 296 25.54 12.78 20.99
CA LEU A 296 24.89 13.98 20.48
C LEU A 296 25.90 14.85 19.70
N GLU A 297 25.57 15.13 18.46
CA GLU A 297 26.36 15.95 17.53
C GLU A 297 25.51 17.10 16.99
N LYS A 298 26.18 18.18 16.58
CA LYS A 298 25.55 19.35 15.97
C LYS A 298 25.68 19.30 14.46
N SER A 299 24.54 19.43 13.78
CA SER A 299 24.51 19.87 12.39
C SER A 299 24.18 21.36 12.38
N ASP A 300 25.12 22.18 11.90
CA ASP A 300 24.93 23.62 11.76
C ASP A 300 23.91 23.90 10.66
N ASN A 301 22.89 24.67 11.00
CA ASN A 301 21.85 25.07 10.06
C ASN A 301 21.47 26.54 10.26
N SER A 302 22.37 27.29 10.90
CA SER A 302 22.23 28.72 11.12
C SER A 302 22.98 29.45 10.01
N ASP A 303 22.28 29.83 8.94
CA ASP A 303 22.85 30.63 7.84
C ASP A 303 23.13 32.07 8.33
N ASP A 304 24.22 32.24 9.09
CA ASP A 304 24.65 33.53 9.59
C ASP A 304 25.44 34.31 8.52
N VAL A 305 25.18 35.62 8.43
CA VAL A 305 26.02 36.52 7.64
C VAL A 305 27.44 36.51 8.23
N VAL A 306 28.38 35.92 7.49
CA VAL A 306 29.78 35.77 7.93
C VAL A 306 30.50 37.11 8.00
N SER A 307 30.26 38.04 7.06
CA SER A 307 30.68 39.44 7.19
C SER A 307 30.03 40.37 6.15
N VAL A 308 29.69 41.59 6.57
CA VAL A 308 29.49 42.77 5.70
C VAL A 308 30.19 43.94 6.38
N ASN A 309 31.32 44.38 5.84
CA ASN A 309 32.13 45.46 6.44
C ASN A 309 32.42 45.23 7.95
N GLY A 310 32.74 43.99 8.33
CA GLY A 310 33.00 43.61 9.73
C GLY A 310 31.76 43.33 10.58
N TYR A 311 30.54 43.63 10.11
CA TYR A 311 29.29 43.25 10.77
C TYR A 311 28.91 41.80 10.44
N GLN A 312 28.28 41.12 11.38
CA GLN A 312 27.75 39.75 11.24
C GLN A 312 26.26 39.72 11.64
N GLY A 313 25.54 38.67 11.25
CA GLY A 313 24.11 38.53 11.55
C GLY A 313 23.23 39.57 10.83
N VAL A 314 22.31 40.21 11.56
CA VAL A 314 21.47 41.30 10.99
C VAL A 314 22.31 42.55 10.79
N VAL A 315 22.59 42.87 9.52
CA VAL A 315 23.44 44.01 9.15
C VAL A 315 22.60 45.26 8.93
N VAL A 316 22.82 46.28 9.76
CA VAL A 316 22.29 47.63 9.55
C VAL A 316 23.46 48.55 9.26
N LEU A 317 23.51 49.11 8.04
CA LEU A 317 24.59 50.00 7.62
C LEU A 317 24.18 51.47 7.73
N ASN A 318 25.14 52.29 8.09
CA ASN A 318 25.12 53.74 7.96
C ASN A 318 26.22 54.20 6.98
N LYS A 319 26.25 55.49 6.66
CA LYS A 319 27.17 56.04 5.66
C LYS A 319 28.65 55.87 6.03
N THR A 320 28.98 55.88 7.32
CA THR A 320 30.38 55.74 7.77
C THR A 320 30.91 54.34 7.55
N ASP A 321 30.03 53.32 7.59
CA ASP A 321 30.42 51.93 7.36
C ASP A 321 31.03 51.73 5.96
N ILE A 322 30.57 52.49 4.96
CA ILE A 322 31.04 52.38 3.57
C ILE A 322 31.97 53.53 3.17
N GLY A 323 32.56 54.25 4.13
CA GLY A 323 33.51 55.34 3.85
C GLY A 323 32.86 56.61 3.28
N LEU A 324 31.54 56.76 3.38
CA LEU A 324 30.76 57.89 2.85
C LEU A 324 30.28 58.86 3.95
N GLY A 325 30.98 58.91 5.09
CA GLY A 325 30.58 59.74 6.24
C GLY A 325 30.46 61.24 5.94
N ASN A 326 31.16 61.72 4.90
CA ASN A 326 31.13 63.12 4.46
C ASN A 326 30.13 63.38 3.33
N VAL A 327 29.43 62.35 2.85
CA VAL A 327 28.49 62.48 1.73
C VAL A 327 27.10 62.77 2.27
N ASP A 328 26.61 63.98 2.03
CA ASP A 328 25.22 64.34 2.29
C ASP A 328 24.32 63.95 1.12
N ASN A 329 23.08 63.56 1.43
CA ASN A 329 22.06 63.30 0.42
C ASN A 329 21.27 64.59 0.20
N THR A 330 21.95 65.60 -0.36
CA THR A 330 21.37 66.92 -0.64
C THR A 330 20.85 66.96 -2.08
N SER A 331 19.59 67.38 -2.26
CA SER A 331 19.03 67.62 -3.60
C SER A 331 19.88 68.63 -4.36
N ASP A 332 19.90 68.58 -5.70
CA ASP A 332 20.69 69.50 -6.53
C ASP A 332 20.48 70.99 -6.20
N LEU A 333 19.24 71.37 -5.85
CA LEU A 333 18.89 72.74 -5.44
C LEU A 333 19.59 73.21 -4.16
N LEU A 334 19.93 72.28 -3.26
CA LEU A 334 20.50 72.55 -1.93
C LEU A 334 22.00 72.22 -1.87
N LYS A 335 22.64 71.88 -3.00
CA LYS A 335 24.08 71.65 -3.02
C LYS A 335 24.81 72.97 -2.74
N PRO A 336 25.62 73.05 -1.68
CA PRO A 336 26.40 74.26 -1.43
C PRO A 336 27.37 74.47 -2.58
N ILE A 337 27.51 75.71 -3.04
CA ILE A 337 28.66 76.09 -3.88
C ILE A 337 29.85 76.38 -2.97
N SER A 338 31.05 76.14 -3.47
CA SER A 338 32.26 76.45 -2.71
C SER A 338 32.38 77.96 -2.47
N THR A 339 33.04 78.35 -1.37
CA THR A 339 33.36 79.77 -1.10
C THR A 339 34.16 80.42 -2.23
N ALA A 340 35.01 79.64 -2.91
CA ALA A 340 35.75 80.10 -4.09
C ALA A 340 34.82 80.40 -5.27
N THR A 341 33.83 79.54 -5.51
CA THR A 341 32.81 79.76 -6.55
C THR A 341 31.97 80.99 -6.22
N GLN A 342 31.50 81.14 -4.99
CA GLN A 342 30.72 82.32 -4.58
C GLN A 342 31.54 83.61 -4.78
N SER A 343 32.77 83.65 -4.29
CA SER A 343 33.67 84.81 -4.48
C SER A 343 33.86 85.17 -5.96
N ALA A 344 33.95 84.17 -6.84
CA ALA A 344 34.09 84.41 -8.28
C ALA A 344 32.80 84.95 -8.93
N LEU A 345 31.63 84.52 -8.45
CA LEU A 345 30.33 85.01 -8.91
C LEU A 345 30.05 86.44 -8.45
N ASP A 346 30.45 86.80 -7.23
CA ASP A 346 30.26 88.15 -6.68
C ASP A 346 31.02 89.23 -7.49
N LEU A 347 32.03 88.83 -8.29
CA LEU A 347 32.77 89.71 -9.19
C LEU A 347 32.06 89.94 -10.55
N LYS A 348 31.04 89.16 -10.90
CA LYS A 348 30.26 89.33 -12.14
C LYS A 348 29.27 90.49 -11.99
N TRP A 349 29.14 91.31 -13.02
CA TRP A 349 28.24 92.46 -13.00
C TRP A 349 26.76 92.03 -12.86
N SER A 350 26.05 92.54 -11.85
CA SER A 350 24.63 92.26 -11.62
C SER A 350 23.71 93.24 -12.34
N TRP A 351 22.44 92.86 -12.51
CA TRP A 351 21.43 93.68 -13.20
C TRP A 351 21.23 95.07 -12.57
N ASN A 352 21.34 95.17 -11.23
CA ASN A 352 21.25 96.43 -10.49
C ASN A 352 22.62 97.01 -10.13
N GLY A 353 23.70 96.50 -10.74
CA GLY A 353 25.08 96.83 -10.38
C GLY A 353 25.55 96.15 -9.10
N ASN A 354 26.85 96.27 -8.83
CA ASN A 354 27.52 95.72 -7.64
C ASN A 354 28.18 96.84 -6.85
N THR A 355 28.22 96.74 -5.51
CA THR A 355 29.06 97.60 -4.66
C THR A 355 30.48 97.04 -4.62
N LEU A 356 31.40 97.62 -5.39
CA LEU A 356 32.79 97.14 -5.50
C LEU A 356 33.76 98.23 -5.04
N GLY A 357 34.76 97.88 -4.22
CA GLY A 357 35.68 98.82 -3.56
C GLY A 357 36.76 99.47 -4.45
N ALA A 358 36.77 99.20 -5.76
CA ALA A 358 37.71 99.76 -6.73
C ALA A 358 37.06 99.87 -8.12
N LYS A 359 37.64 100.69 -9.02
CA LYS A 359 37.17 100.82 -10.41
C LYS A 359 37.12 99.44 -11.09
N LYS A 360 35.97 99.08 -11.65
CA LYS A 360 35.81 97.92 -12.54
C LYS A 360 35.50 98.40 -13.95
N THR A 361 35.94 97.61 -14.92
CA THR A 361 35.69 97.83 -16.34
C THR A 361 34.58 96.90 -16.78
N ILE A 362 33.59 97.45 -17.48
CA ILE A 362 32.61 96.68 -18.26
C ILE A 362 33.04 96.84 -19.72
N GLY A 363 33.37 95.74 -20.38
CA GLY A 363 33.90 95.78 -21.75
C GLY A 363 34.64 94.51 -22.16
N SER A 364 35.06 94.46 -23.42
CA SER A 364 36.03 93.48 -23.91
C SER A 364 37.45 93.94 -23.58
N ILE A 365 38.31 93.00 -23.16
CA ILE A 365 39.77 93.22 -23.08
C ILE A 365 40.49 92.73 -24.35
N ASP A 366 39.79 91.99 -25.20
CA ASP A 366 40.26 91.55 -26.50
C ASP A 366 39.99 92.64 -27.55
N ASN A 367 40.63 92.52 -28.73
CA ASN A 367 40.50 93.45 -29.86
C ASN A 367 39.15 93.30 -30.58
N GLN A 368 38.06 93.51 -29.85
CA GLN A 368 36.68 93.38 -30.27
C GLN A 368 35.88 94.62 -29.86
N ASP A 369 34.86 94.92 -30.64
CA ASP A 369 33.93 96.01 -30.36
C ASP A 369 33.07 95.65 -29.13
N PHE A 370 32.63 96.65 -28.37
CA PHE A 370 31.74 96.48 -27.22
C PHE A 370 30.40 97.18 -27.44
N GLY A 371 29.31 96.41 -27.39
CA GLY A 371 27.96 96.89 -27.66
C GLY A 371 27.04 96.88 -26.43
N ILE A 372 26.15 97.87 -26.37
CA ILE A 372 24.97 97.88 -25.48
C ILE A 372 23.73 97.68 -26.36
N ILE A 373 23.00 96.60 -26.10
CA ILE A 373 21.85 96.19 -26.91
C ILE A 373 20.52 96.39 -26.17
N THR A 374 19.48 96.78 -26.90
CA THR A 374 18.08 96.71 -26.44
C THR A 374 17.20 96.24 -27.59
N ASN A 375 16.22 95.37 -27.32
CA ASN A 375 15.37 94.77 -28.36
C ASN A 375 16.16 94.20 -29.54
N ASN A 376 17.21 93.41 -29.24
CA ASN A 376 18.12 92.81 -30.22
C ASN A 376 18.78 93.80 -31.20
N THR A 377 18.87 95.08 -30.82
CA THR A 377 19.49 96.15 -31.62
C THR A 377 20.57 96.83 -30.80
N GLU A 378 21.77 96.98 -31.36
CA GLU A 378 22.86 97.72 -30.72
C GLU A 378 22.56 99.21 -30.71
N ARG A 379 22.46 99.77 -29.49
CA ARG A 379 22.13 101.18 -29.24
C ARG A 379 23.37 102.04 -29.04
N LEU A 380 24.40 101.47 -28.41
CA LEU A 380 25.71 102.08 -28.24
C LEU A 380 26.76 101.06 -28.66
N THR A 381 27.72 101.48 -29.47
CA THR A 381 28.92 100.71 -29.79
C THR A 381 30.17 101.47 -29.36
N VAL A 382 31.17 100.73 -28.90
CA VAL A 382 32.55 101.19 -28.80
C VAL A 382 33.36 100.29 -29.69
N LEU A 383 33.81 100.81 -30.83
CA LEU A 383 34.70 100.08 -31.73
C LEU A 383 36.02 99.80 -31.02
N LYS A 384 36.69 98.71 -31.40
CA LYS A 384 38.03 98.34 -30.91
C LYS A 384 39.11 99.39 -31.16
N ASP A 385 38.88 100.32 -32.10
CA ASP A 385 39.74 101.47 -32.37
C ASP A 385 39.45 102.70 -31.46
N GLY A 386 38.43 102.59 -30.61
CA GLY A 386 38.04 103.59 -29.61
C GLY A 386 36.94 104.55 -30.06
N ASN A 387 36.41 104.45 -31.28
CA ASN A 387 35.30 105.28 -31.73
C ASN A 387 33.97 104.83 -31.10
N VAL A 388 33.20 105.78 -30.56
CA VAL A 388 31.92 105.54 -29.90
C VAL A 388 30.77 105.94 -30.81
N GLY A 389 29.83 105.03 -31.04
CA GLY A 389 28.59 105.27 -31.76
C GLY A 389 27.38 105.16 -30.83
N ILE A 390 26.44 106.09 -30.92
CA ILE A 390 25.10 105.98 -30.33
C ILE A 390 24.11 106.05 -31.50
N GLY A 391 23.25 105.03 -31.65
CA GLY A 391 22.36 104.89 -32.80
C GLY A 391 23.08 104.51 -34.11
N THR A 392 24.35 104.13 -34.06
CA THR A 392 25.13 103.66 -35.22
C THR A 392 26.20 102.67 -34.79
N THR A 393 26.40 101.60 -35.56
CA THR A 393 27.45 100.60 -35.31
C THR A 393 28.76 100.88 -36.05
N ASN A 394 28.78 101.87 -36.96
CA ASN A 394 29.97 102.23 -37.74
C ASN A 394 30.31 103.73 -37.60
N PRO A 395 30.69 104.22 -36.41
CA PRO A 395 31.12 105.60 -36.21
C PRO A 395 32.44 105.87 -36.99
N GLY A 396 32.43 106.85 -37.90
CA GLY A 396 33.63 107.25 -38.66
C GLY A 396 34.56 108.22 -37.92
N THR A 397 34.17 108.68 -36.72
CA THR A 397 34.93 109.58 -35.86
C THR A 397 34.71 109.20 -34.38
N ARG A 398 35.45 109.85 -33.46
CA ARG A 398 35.52 109.47 -32.03
C ARG A 398 34.18 109.35 -31.31
N LEU A 399 33.23 110.24 -31.61
CA LEU A 399 31.87 110.17 -31.07
C LEU A 399 30.89 110.53 -32.17
N VAL A 400 29.99 109.60 -32.48
CA VAL A 400 28.93 109.79 -33.46
C VAL A 400 27.61 109.44 -32.81
N VAL A 401 26.65 110.37 -32.84
CA VAL A 401 25.28 110.15 -32.38
C VAL A 401 24.36 110.32 -33.58
N LYS A 402 23.61 109.28 -33.94
CA LYS A 402 22.69 109.28 -35.09
C LYS A 402 21.28 108.88 -34.68
N ASP A 403 20.32 109.41 -35.42
CA ASP A 403 18.95 108.89 -35.49
C ASP A 403 18.58 108.69 -36.97
N ASP A 404 17.91 107.59 -37.28
CA ASP A 404 17.51 107.23 -38.65
C ASP A 404 16.16 107.85 -39.05
N SER A 405 15.48 108.56 -38.13
CA SER A 405 14.10 109.06 -38.30
C SER A 405 14.00 110.58 -38.40
N TYR A 406 15.09 111.28 -38.77
CA TYR A 406 15.18 112.74 -38.83
C TYR A 406 14.85 113.45 -37.50
N GLN A 407 14.91 112.75 -36.37
CA GLN A 407 14.75 113.36 -35.05
C GLN A 407 16.08 113.97 -34.58
N MET A 408 16.02 114.74 -33.50
CA MET A 408 17.23 115.21 -32.83
C MET A 408 18.00 114.00 -32.28
N ALA A 409 19.22 113.79 -32.77
CA ALA A 409 20.09 112.73 -32.28
C ALA A 409 20.69 113.05 -30.89
N LEU A 410 20.84 114.34 -30.57
CA LEU A 410 21.34 114.82 -29.28
C LEU A 410 20.45 115.96 -28.79
N GLU A 411 19.77 115.74 -27.67
CA GLU A 411 19.11 116.77 -26.89
C GLU A 411 19.98 117.11 -25.68
N ILE A 412 20.24 118.40 -25.47
CA ILE A 412 20.92 118.90 -24.27
C ILE A 412 19.85 119.70 -23.53
N ASP A 413 19.29 119.11 -22.49
CA ASP A 413 18.29 119.74 -21.63
C ASP A 413 18.82 119.83 -20.20
N ASN A 414 18.44 120.90 -19.49
CA ASN A 414 18.65 121.03 -18.05
C ASN A 414 17.28 121.36 -17.45
N PRO A 415 16.65 120.41 -16.73
CA PRO A 415 15.28 120.56 -16.24
C PRO A 415 15.14 121.60 -15.13
N THR A 416 16.26 122.19 -14.66
CA THR A 416 16.27 123.25 -13.65
C THR A 416 16.76 124.57 -14.26
N LEU A 417 15.95 125.63 -14.19
CA LEU A 417 16.29 126.96 -14.74
C LEU A 417 17.55 127.62 -14.13
N SER A 418 18.18 127.00 -13.13
CA SER A 418 19.28 127.58 -12.37
C SER A 418 20.64 127.53 -13.08
N ASN A 419 20.82 126.69 -14.11
CA ASN A 419 22.09 126.55 -14.83
C ASN A 419 21.92 126.66 -16.34
N LYS A 420 22.98 127.09 -17.02
CA LYS A 420 23.08 127.15 -18.49
C LYS A 420 22.95 125.75 -19.10
N THR A 421 22.13 125.63 -20.14
CA THR A 421 22.00 124.42 -20.96
C THR A 421 22.70 124.66 -22.27
N GLY A 422 23.68 123.85 -22.66
CA GLY A 422 24.42 124.12 -23.89
C GLY A 422 25.65 123.27 -24.15
N LEU A 423 26.29 123.55 -25.27
CA LEU A 423 27.54 122.94 -25.71
C LEU A 423 28.71 123.90 -25.44
N SER A 424 29.73 123.44 -24.72
CA SER A 424 30.95 124.23 -24.46
C SER A 424 32.17 123.54 -25.04
N PHE A 425 33.00 124.31 -25.73
CA PHE A 425 34.31 123.89 -26.20
C PHE A 425 35.37 124.42 -25.25
N ALA A 426 36.02 123.51 -24.52
CA ALA A 426 37.01 123.84 -23.50
C ALA A 426 38.40 123.32 -23.86
N ARG A 427 39.43 124.04 -23.42
CA ARG A 427 40.82 123.59 -23.48
C ARG A 427 41.39 123.61 -22.05
N ASN A 428 41.95 122.48 -21.62
CA ASN A 428 42.50 122.31 -20.26
C ASN A 428 41.53 122.70 -19.13
N GLY A 429 40.24 122.38 -19.29
CA GLY A 429 39.20 122.71 -18.30
C GLY A 429 38.65 124.14 -18.37
N VAL A 430 39.14 124.99 -19.29
CA VAL A 430 38.65 126.36 -19.49
C VAL A 430 37.76 126.43 -20.72
N SER A 431 36.49 126.81 -20.55
CA SER A 431 35.56 127.07 -21.66
C SER A 431 36.02 128.24 -22.52
N MET A 432 36.26 127.98 -23.80
CA MET A 432 36.69 128.96 -24.79
C MET A 432 35.51 129.50 -25.60
N TYR A 433 34.60 128.60 -25.98
CA TYR A 433 33.38 128.91 -26.72
C TYR A 433 32.20 128.18 -26.09
N GLU A 434 31.04 128.82 -26.09
CA GLU A 434 29.81 128.25 -25.54
C GLU A 434 28.61 128.64 -26.39
N PHE A 435 27.76 127.64 -26.67
CA PHE A 435 26.45 127.80 -27.28
C PHE A 435 25.41 127.36 -26.26
N SER A 436 24.65 128.31 -25.71
CA SER A 436 23.77 128.01 -24.56
C SER A 436 22.57 128.96 -24.44
N LEU A 437 21.49 128.44 -23.88
CA LEU A 437 20.37 129.22 -23.32
C LEU A 437 20.71 129.65 -21.89
N ARG A 438 20.55 130.93 -21.59
CA ARG A 438 20.77 131.43 -20.23
C ARG A 438 19.57 131.14 -19.33
N PRO A 439 19.80 130.98 -18.01
CA PRO A 439 18.73 131.03 -17.02
C PRO A 439 17.77 132.20 -17.29
N ASN A 440 16.51 131.89 -17.62
CA ASN A 440 15.42 132.84 -17.90
C ASN A 440 15.45 133.57 -19.25
N ASP A 441 16.34 133.21 -20.19
CA ASP A 441 16.27 133.67 -21.59
C ASP A 441 15.72 132.56 -22.49
N ASN A 442 14.78 132.92 -23.38
CA ASN A 442 14.31 132.05 -24.46
C ASN A 442 15.17 132.15 -25.73
N ASP A 443 16.24 132.96 -25.69
CA ASP A 443 17.13 133.20 -26.82
C ASP A 443 18.48 132.48 -26.66
N TRP A 444 18.98 131.94 -27.77
CA TRP A 444 20.30 131.32 -27.84
C TRP A 444 21.40 132.39 -27.73
N SER A 445 22.44 132.08 -26.95
CA SER A 445 23.63 132.93 -26.85
C SER A 445 24.86 132.18 -27.34
N LEU A 446 25.64 132.82 -28.21
CA LEU A 446 26.98 132.40 -28.61
C LEU A 446 27.97 133.46 -28.13
N TYR A 447 28.90 133.08 -27.26
CA TYR A 447 29.93 134.01 -26.80
C TYR A 447 31.28 133.33 -26.64
N ARG A 448 32.33 134.09 -26.95
CA ARG A 448 33.72 133.73 -26.66
C ARG A 448 34.03 134.22 -25.25
N ARG A 449 34.59 133.36 -24.40
CA ARG A 449 35.14 133.79 -23.11
C ARG A 449 36.51 134.39 -23.36
N GLU A 450 36.66 135.69 -23.11
CA GLU A 450 37.99 136.29 -23.02
C GLU A 450 38.65 135.80 -21.73
N LEU A 451 39.94 135.46 -21.84
CA LEU A 451 40.74 134.92 -20.74
C LEU A 451 41.03 135.97 -19.68
#